data_AF-A0A8H6Z7K7-F1
#
_entry.id   AF-A0A8H6Z7K7-F1
#
_cell.length_a   1.000
_cell.length_b   1.000
_cell.length_c   1.000
_cell.angle_alpha   90.00
_cell.angle_beta   90.00
_cell.angle_gamma   90.00
#
_symmetry.space_group_name_H-M   'P 1'
#
loop_
_entity.id
_entity.type
_entity.pdbx_description
1 polymer ?
#
loop_
_entity_poly.entity_id
_entity_poly.type
_entity_poly.pdbx_seq_one_letter_code
_entity_poly.pdbx_strand_id
1 'polypeptide(L)'
;MAWFNNGNPQKSEAELNTLVRDVLLHPDFDVTELGDFDAGRANKRAEKMHEDFKETMMEIEVPSGVAGVPPMKTSVPGLFHRSLTSIIKAAFTGPL
;
A
#
# COMPACT_ATOMS: atom_id res chain seq x y z
N MET A 1 1.42 8.91 -0.15
CA MET A 1 2.82 8.74 -0.60
C MET A 1 2.96 8.71 -2.14
N ALA A 2 2.27 9.59 -2.88
CA ALA A 2 2.38 9.63 -4.34
C ALA A 2 3.77 10.10 -4.82
N TRP A 3 4.42 10.97 -4.05
CA TRP A 3 5.79 11.43 -4.32
C TRP A 3 6.81 10.29 -4.31
N PHE A 4 6.75 9.40 -3.31
CA PHE A 4 7.69 8.29 -3.17
C PHE A 4 7.39 7.16 -4.17
N ASN A 5 6.11 6.75 -4.28
CA ASN A 5 5.66 5.57 -5.03
C ASN A 5 5.28 5.87 -6.49
N ASN A 6 6.16 6.53 -7.25
CA ASN A 6 5.92 6.85 -8.67
C ASN A 6 6.73 5.99 -9.66
N GLY A 7 7.41 4.96 -9.17
CA GLY A 7 8.20 4.04 -10.00
C GLY A 7 9.52 4.60 -10.52
N ASN A 8 9.84 5.88 -10.27
CA ASN A 8 11.10 6.49 -10.65
C ASN A 8 12.11 6.45 -9.48
N PRO A 9 13.26 5.75 -9.62
CA PRO A 9 14.30 5.70 -8.60
C PRO A 9 15.10 7.01 -8.49
N GLN A 10 15.04 7.89 -9.49
CA GLN A 10 15.70 9.19 -9.49
C GLN A 10 14.67 10.31 -9.33
N LYS A 11 14.84 11.15 -8.31
CA LYS A 11 13.93 12.27 -8.05
C LYS A 11 14.50 13.55 -8.65
N SER A 12 13.68 14.23 -9.45
CA SER A 12 13.96 15.56 -9.99
C SER A 12 13.80 16.65 -8.93
N GLU A 13 14.34 17.84 -9.22
CA GLU A 13 14.15 19.03 -8.37
C GLU A 13 12.67 19.40 -8.23
N ALA A 14 11.88 19.24 -9.29
CA ALA A 14 10.44 19.48 -9.27
C ALA A 14 9.73 18.53 -8.29
N GLU A 15 10.09 17.25 -8.31
CA GLU A 15 9.56 16.28 -7.34
C GLU A 15 10.00 16.66 -5.93
N LEU A 16 11.25 17.05 -5.71
CA LEU A 16 11.72 17.48 -4.38
C LEU A 16 10.90 18.67 -3.86
N ASN A 17 10.54 19.62 -4.71
CA ASN A 17 9.63 20.71 -4.35
C ASN A 17 8.22 20.21 -3.98
N THR A 18 7.69 19.21 -4.69
CA THR A 18 6.42 18.55 -4.34
C THR A 18 6.48 17.88 -2.98
N LEU A 19 7.59 17.21 -2.62
CA LEU A 19 7.75 16.63 -1.28
C LEU A 19 7.60 17.70 -0.20
N VAL A 20 8.31 18.82 -0.34
CA VAL A 20 8.28 19.89 0.65
C VAL A 20 6.88 20.47 0.76
N ARG A 21 6.28 20.86 -0.36
CA ARG A 21 5.00 21.59 -0.38
C ARG A 21 3.81 20.72 0.02
N ASP A 22 3.72 19.52 -0.54
CA ASP A 22 2.51 18.71 -0.45
C ASP A 22 2.57 17.69 0.68
N VAL A 23 3.77 17.37 1.19
CA VAL A 23 3.97 16.41 2.29
C VAL A 23 4.46 17.11 3.55
N LEU A 24 5.62 17.78 3.51
CA LEU A 24 6.26 18.29 4.73
C LEU A 24 5.58 19.53 5.31
N LEU A 25 4.98 20.36 4.46
CA LEU A 25 4.22 21.56 4.87
C LEU A 25 2.72 21.29 5.01
N HIS A 26 2.29 20.03 4.89
CA HIS A 26 0.88 19.69 5.03
C HIS A 26 0.42 19.98 6.48
N PRO A 27 -0.75 20.60 6.71
CA PRO A 27 -1.20 20.96 8.06
C PRO A 27 -1.29 19.80 9.05
N ASP A 28 -1.58 18.60 8.53
CA ASP A 28 -1.69 17.37 9.32
C ASP A 28 -0.36 16.62 9.47
N PHE A 29 0.75 17.17 8.95
CA PHE A 29 2.07 16.55 9.04
C PHE A 29 2.87 17.16 10.18
N ASP A 30 3.25 16.33 11.16
CA ASP A 30 4.13 16.75 12.25
C ASP A 30 5.60 16.59 11.85
N VAL A 31 6.26 17.72 11.59
CA VAL A 31 7.68 17.75 11.20
C VAL A 31 8.59 17.18 12.29
N THR A 32 8.16 17.16 13.56
CA THR A 32 8.97 16.63 14.65
C THR A 32 9.17 15.12 14.56
N GLU A 33 8.28 14.40 13.87
CA GLU A 33 8.43 12.96 13.61
C GLU A 33 9.60 12.62 12.68
N LEU A 34 10.17 13.61 11.97
CA LEU A 34 11.34 13.40 11.11
C LEU A 34 12.65 13.20 11.87
N GLY A 35 12.72 13.59 13.16
CA GLY A 35 13.98 13.63 13.91
C GLY A 35 14.69 12.27 13.98
N ASP A 36 13.94 11.19 14.16
CA ASP A 36 14.44 9.81 14.21
C ASP A 36 14.02 8.99 12.98
N PHE A 37 13.64 9.65 11.89
CA PHE A 37 13.18 8.96 10.69
C PHE A 37 14.35 8.23 9.99
N ASP A 38 14.12 6.97 9.64
CA ASP A 38 15.06 6.16 8.87
C ASP A 38 14.27 5.33 7.85
N ALA A 39 14.57 5.55 6.58
CA ALA A 39 13.86 4.92 5.48
C ALA A 39 14.01 3.38 5.49
N GLY A 40 15.15 2.85 5.93
CA GLY A 40 15.39 1.42 6.04
C GLY A 40 14.53 0.77 7.12
N ARG A 41 14.45 1.39 8.30
CA ARG A 41 13.55 0.96 9.39
C ARG A 41 12.08 1.07 8.97
N ALA A 42 11.70 2.17 8.32
CA ALA A 42 10.34 2.37 7.82
C ALA A 42 9.95 1.30 6.79
N ASN A 43 10.82 1.00 5.83
CA ASN A 43 10.58 -0.05 4.84
C ASN A 43 10.47 -1.43 5.46
N LYS A 44 11.36 -1.79 6.41
CA LYS A 44 11.26 -3.06 7.15
C LYS A 44 9.96 -3.17 7.94
N ARG A 45 9.48 -2.06 8.53
CA ARG A 45 8.19 -2.02 9.24
C ARG A 45 7.03 -2.25 8.28
N ALA A 46 7.09 -1.67 7.08
CA ALA A 46 6.10 -1.89 6.03
C ALA A 46 6.10 -3.34 5.53
N GLU A 47 7.26 -3.93 5.29
CA GLU A 47 7.40 -5.35 4.94
C GLU A 47 6.78 -6.27 6.00
N LYS A 48 7.00 -5.98 7.29
CA LYS A 48 6.40 -6.73 8.39
C LYS A 48 4.87 -6.69 8.38
N MET A 49 4.24 -5.61 7.90
CA MET A 49 2.78 -5.56 7.78
C MET A 49 2.24 -6.56 6.76
N HIS A 50 3.05 -7.01 5.79
CA HIS A 50 2.65 -8.03 4.83
C HIS A 50 2.68 -9.46 5.39
N GLU A 51 3.49 -9.75 6.43
CA GLU A 51 3.55 -11.07 7.09
C GLU A 51 2.18 -11.52 7.63
N ASP A 52 1.35 -10.54 7.96
CA ASP A 52 0.06 -10.69 8.58
C ASP A 52 -1.09 -10.98 7.58
N PHE A 53 -0.81 -10.86 6.28
CA PHE A 53 -1.75 -11.18 5.22
C PHE A 53 -1.53 -12.61 4.74
N LYS A 54 -2.62 -13.35 4.56
CA LYS A 54 -2.61 -14.71 4.03
C LYS A 54 -2.76 -14.64 2.52
N GLU A 55 -1.87 -15.33 1.82
CA GLU A 55 -2.04 -15.56 0.39
C GLU A 55 -3.13 -16.60 0.16
N THR A 56 -3.98 -16.38 -0.84
CA THR A 56 -5.02 -17.32 -1.25
C THR A 56 -5.19 -17.26 -2.76
N MET A 57 -5.55 -18.40 -3.32
CA MET A 57 -5.92 -18.55 -4.72
C MET A 57 -7.45 -18.46 -4.81
N MET A 58 -7.96 -17.49 -5.57
CA MET A 58 -9.40 -17.28 -5.75
C MET A 58 -9.79 -17.52 -7.20
N GLU A 59 -10.86 -18.28 -7.43
CA GLU A 59 -11.49 -18.40 -8.73
C GLU A 59 -12.45 -17.24 -8.93
N ILE A 60 -12.29 -16.52 -10.04
CA ILE A 60 -13.22 -15.48 -10.48
C ILE A 60 -13.83 -15.88 -11.82
N GLU A 61 -15.08 -15.49 -12.04
CA GLU A 61 -15.73 -15.64 -13.33
C GLU A 61 -15.45 -14.40 -14.17
N VAL A 62 -14.71 -14.58 -15.26
CA VAL A 62 -14.37 -13.53 -16.21
C VAL A 62 -15.37 -13.58 -17.37
N PRO A 63 -16.10 -12.48 -17.65
CA PRO A 63 -16.99 -12.41 -18.80
C PRO A 63 -16.20 -12.60 -20.11
N SER A 64 -16.75 -13.40 -21.02
CA SER A 64 -16.14 -13.67 -22.34
C SER A 64 -16.17 -12.46 -23.28
N GLY A 65 -16.99 -11.44 -22.98
CA GLY A 65 -17.24 -10.30 -23.86
C GLY A 65 -18.10 -10.61 -25.09
N VAL A 66 -18.54 -11.87 -25.26
CA VAL A 66 -19.34 -12.33 -26.40
C VAL A 66 -20.70 -12.80 -25.91
N ALA A 67 -21.77 -12.27 -26.51
CA ALA A 67 -23.13 -12.66 -26.17
C ALA A 67 -23.33 -14.17 -26.41
N GLY A 68 -23.84 -14.88 -25.40
CA GLY A 68 -24.12 -16.31 -25.47
C GLY A 68 -22.95 -17.24 -25.10
N VAL A 69 -21.75 -16.72 -24.85
CA VAL A 69 -20.61 -17.51 -24.35
C VAL A 69 -20.55 -17.41 -22.83
N PRO A 70 -20.62 -18.55 -22.09
CA PRO A 70 -20.62 -18.54 -20.63
C PRO A 70 -19.31 -17.97 -20.06
N PRO A 71 -19.34 -17.39 -18.83
CA PRO A 71 -18.15 -16.87 -18.17
C PRO A 71 -17.07 -17.94 -17.99
N MET A 72 -15.80 -17.55 -18.14
CA MET A 72 -14.67 -18.44 -17.92
C MET A 72 -14.18 -18.28 -16.48
N LYS A 73 -13.99 -19.39 -15.77
CA LYS A 73 -13.35 -19.37 -14.45
C LYS A 73 -11.85 -19.19 -14.63
N THR A 74 -11.30 -18.13 -14.06
CA THR A 74 -9.87 -17.86 -14.03
C THR A 74 -9.41 -17.84 -12.59
N SER A 75 -8.31 -18.52 -12.31
CA SER A 75 -7.70 -18.48 -10.99
C SER A 75 -6.70 -17.35 -10.90
N VAL A 76 -6.86 -16.51 -9.88
CA VAL A 76 -5.94 -15.39 -9.61
C VAL A 76 -5.03 -15.81 -8.45
N PRO A 77 -3.74 -16.09 -8.70
CA PRO A 77 -2.76 -16.32 -7.66
C PRO A 77 -2.34 -14.99 -7.00
N GLY A 78 -1.70 -15.06 -5.83
CA GLY A 78 -1.15 -13.87 -5.18
C GLY A 78 -2.18 -12.93 -4.55
N LEU A 79 -3.40 -13.40 -4.27
CA LEU A 79 -4.37 -12.59 -3.53
C LEU A 79 -4.06 -12.63 -2.04
N PHE A 80 -3.54 -11.51 -1.52
CA PHE A 80 -3.28 -11.34 -0.10
C PHE A 80 -4.53 -10.81 0.62
N HIS A 81 -4.99 -11.49 1.66
CA HIS A 81 -6.13 -11.05 2.47
C HIS A 81 -5.87 -11.18 3.97
N ARG A 82 -6.61 -10.40 4.75
CA ARG A 82 -6.60 -10.45 6.21
C ARG A 82 -8.01 -10.23 6.72
N SER A 83 -8.37 -10.86 7.83
CA SER A 83 -9.68 -10.63 8.46
C SER A 83 -9.84 -9.16 8.85
N LEU A 84 -10.99 -8.56 8.50
CA LEU A 84 -11.32 -7.18 8.84
C LEU A 84 -11.20 -6.92 10.35
N THR A 85 -11.61 -7.88 11.19
CA THR A 85 -11.49 -7.74 12.65
C THR A 85 -10.04 -7.72 13.12
N SER A 86 -9.14 -8.37 12.40
CA SER A 86 -7.69 -8.31 12.67
C SER A 86 -7.11 -6.95 12.29
N ILE A 87 -7.56 -6.36 11.17
CA ILE A 87 -7.13 -5.02 10.73
C ILE A 87 -7.57 -3.97 11.74
N ILE A 88 -8.83 -4.02 12.16
CA ILE A 88 -9.39 -3.12 13.17
C ILE A 88 -8.59 -3.21 14.47
N LYS A 89 -8.35 -4.43 14.97
CA LYS A 89 -7.53 -4.61 16.19
C LYS A 89 -6.13 -4.04 16.02
N ALA A 90 -5.45 -4.33 14.91
CA ALA A 90 -4.11 -3.82 14.65
C ALA A 90 -4.06 -2.29 14.66
N ALA A 91 -5.04 -1.62 14.04
CA ALA A 91 -5.14 -0.17 14.00
C ALA A 91 -5.29 0.46 15.40
N PHE A 92 -6.02 -0.20 16.31
CA PHE A 92 -6.22 0.30 17.67
C PHE A 92 -5.17 -0.17 18.70
N THR A 93 -4.28 -1.09 18.32
CA THR A 93 -3.17 -1.55 19.19
C THR A 93 -1.82 -0.90 18.88
N GLY A 94 -1.71 -0.17 17.76
CA GLY A 94 -0.50 0.58 17.42
C GLY A 94 -0.36 1.84 18.30
N PRO A 95 0.88 2.30 18.59
CA PRO A 95 1.07 3.63 19.15
C PRO A 95 0.50 4.67 18.17
N LEU A 96 -0.24 5.65 18.71
CA LEU A 96 -0.70 6.84 17.99
C LEU A 96 0.50 7.71 17.61
#